data_AF-A0A937TLH5-F1
#
_entry.id   AF-A0A937TLH5-F1
#
_cell.length_a   1.000
_cell.length_b   1.000
_cell.length_c   1.000
_cell.angle_alpha   90.00
_cell.angle_beta   90.00
_cell.angle_gamma   90.00
#
_symmetry.space_group_name_H-M   'P 1'
#
loop_
_entity.id
_entity.type
_entity.pdbx_description
1 polymer ?
#
loop_
_entity_poly.entity_id
_entity_poly.type
_entity_poly.pdbx_seq_one_letter_code
_entity_poly.pdbx_strand_id
1 'polypeptide(L)'
;MHFNNQKLLRRMMLVCSLTFLAVCSEKPTQPGKNPVSLQITAPTLSIFSGGTLQLSAIVSFADGTTGDVTAEANWSILPGHAGTVYEAGLFVATNNSTGVETVRVDYQGQTATEQIEVTKRARSLAVWPVTTTIESGGNIQFEAIAEFQDASQAYVTEEVIWSLTSGVIASIDSSGLFRSIQGFTGRDTVTGKFQALTTQSQVQVQETLENPFEMVTIPAGSFIMGDDSSQWANEKPAHEVYTDAFEISKHEVTNEQYAAYLNEALDAGEIYVESGIVTGRKGPFAWLTYLRLSGSPQFPDRYIEYVEVEQGIFAFRVKPGFEQYPVVRLNWYGAAAFCSFYGLRLPTEAEWENACRGGQQLEYGTQDGSISHDLANYAGVGGGDIYEGLAPIRSFPPNPSELYDMSGNAAEYVFDIYDANYYSVSPTTNPTGPGPAMPIGRIPGGLSLWRGGSWLFNTQFSSSAFRGYIDDLADTNLLINGFVGFRVARSLP
;
A
#
# COMPACT_ATOMS: atom_id res chain seq x y z
N MET A 1 73.45 -18.86 2.43
CA MET A 1 74.10 -18.27 3.63
C MET A 1 73.27 -17.07 4.07
N HIS A 2 72.83 -16.99 5.34
CA HIS A 2 72.19 -15.80 5.98
C HIS A 2 70.87 -15.29 5.29
N PHE A 3 69.93 -14.50 5.84
CA PHE A 3 69.37 -14.24 7.19
C PHE A 3 68.06 -13.41 6.98
N ASN A 4 67.02 -13.34 7.84
CA ASN A 4 66.68 -13.99 9.12
C ASN A 4 65.14 -13.91 9.40
N ASN A 5 64.64 -14.62 10.42
CA ASN A 5 63.42 -14.37 11.22
C ASN A 5 62.06 -14.03 10.54
N GLN A 6 61.20 -15.04 10.37
CA GLN A 6 59.76 -14.91 10.67
C GLN A 6 59.48 -15.43 12.09
N LYS A 7 58.69 -14.70 12.88
CA LYS A 7 58.04 -15.20 14.10
C LYS A 7 56.53 -15.11 13.96
N LEU A 8 55.86 -16.24 13.78
CA LEU A 8 54.41 -16.37 13.97
C LEU A 8 54.06 -17.80 14.40
N LEU A 9 52.96 -17.95 15.15
CA LEU A 9 52.37 -19.21 15.64
C LEU A 9 53.25 -20.16 16.48
N ARG A 10 53.06 -20.11 17.80
CA ARG A 10 52.41 -21.18 18.59
C ARG A 10 52.50 -20.88 20.09
N ARG A 11 51.36 -20.74 20.77
CA ARG A 11 51.17 -21.23 22.15
C ARG A 11 49.68 -21.40 22.46
N MET A 12 49.42 -22.44 23.24
CA MET A 12 48.11 -23.05 23.50
C MET A 12 47.05 -22.09 24.01
N MET A 13 45.78 -22.40 23.69
CA MET A 13 44.65 -22.00 24.51
C MET A 13 44.91 -22.41 25.97
N LEU A 14 44.91 -21.44 26.88
CA LEU A 14 44.62 -21.69 28.28
C LEU A 14 43.31 -20.98 28.57
N VAL A 15 42.25 -21.75 28.76
CA VAL A 15 40.94 -21.21 29.17
C VAL A 15 41.07 -20.80 30.64
N CYS A 16 41.44 -19.53 30.88
CA CYS A 16 41.23 -18.90 32.16
C CYS A 16 39.75 -18.55 32.29
N SER A 17 38.97 -19.47 32.85
CA SER A 17 37.68 -19.16 33.43
C SER A 17 37.88 -18.19 34.59
N LEU A 18 37.87 -16.89 34.31
CA LEU A 18 37.68 -15.86 35.34
C LEU A 18 36.27 -16.03 35.87
N THR A 19 36.16 -16.69 37.03
CA THR A 19 35.03 -16.50 37.92
C THR A 19 35.00 -15.03 38.32
N PHE A 20 34.07 -14.26 37.75
CA PHE A 20 33.66 -12.99 38.31
C PHE A 20 33.05 -13.26 39.70
N LEU A 21 33.89 -13.22 40.72
CA LEU A 21 33.45 -13.00 42.09
C LEU A 21 32.80 -11.61 42.10
N ALA A 22 31.47 -11.60 42.10
CA ALA A 22 30.70 -10.41 42.38
C ALA A 22 31.00 -9.95 43.81
N VAL A 23 32.01 -9.09 43.94
CA VAL A 23 32.19 -8.29 45.14
C VAL A 23 31.05 -7.29 45.15
N CYS A 24 29.98 -7.59 45.88
CA CYS A 24 29.03 -6.57 46.31
C CYS A 24 29.79 -5.57 47.19
N SER A 25 30.30 -4.51 46.59
CA SER A 25 30.54 -3.28 47.33
C SER A 25 29.17 -2.67 47.64
N GLU A 26 28.72 -2.84 48.87
CA GLU A 26 27.59 -2.04 49.37
C GLU A 26 28.02 -0.57 49.30
N LYS A 27 27.48 0.16 48.31
CA LYS A 27 27.62 1.62 48.24
C LYS A 27 27.07 2.20 49.55
N PRO A 28 27.77 3.14 50.19
CA PRO A 28 27.49 3.53 51.58
C PRO A 28 26.04 4.00 51.77
N THR A 29 25.32 3.32 52.65
CA THR A 29 23.97 3.71 53.06
C THR A 29 24.02 5.00 53.86
N GLN A 30 23.18 5.99 53.52
CA GLN A 30 22.95 7.12 54.42
C GLN A 30 22.17 6.61 55.65
N PRO A 31 22.67 6.78 56.88
CA PRO A 31 22.02 6.26 58.07
C PRO A 31 20.59 6.82 58.22
N GLY A 32 19.59 5.93 58.19
CA GLY A 32 18.18 6.26 58.43
C GLY A 32 17.27 6.30 57.19
N LYS A 33 17.81 6.23 55.97
CA LYS A 33 17.01 6.24 54.73
C LYS A 33 16.79 4.84 54.15
N ASN A 34 15.75 4.15 54.61
CA ASN A 34 15.34 2.86 54.06
C ASN A 34 14.49 3.07 52.79
N PRO A 35 14.92 2.59 51.60
CA PRO A 35 14.16 2.74 50.36
C PRO A 35 12.95 1.79 50.32
N VAL A 36 11.79 2.31 49.90
CA VAL A 36 10.50 1.59 49.86
C VAL A 36 9.92 1.43 48.47
N SER A 37 10.33 2.28 47.52
CA SER A 37 10.01 2.12 46.10
C SER A 37 11.06 2.80 45.23
N LEU A 38 11.12 2.39 43.97
CA LEU A 38 11.99 2.94 42.93
C LEU A 38 11.14 3.17 41.68
N GLN A 39 11.44 4.21 40.91
CA GLN A 39 10.80 4.50 39.63
C GLN A 39 11.84 5.00 38.63
N ILE A 40 11.65 4.67 37.35
CA ILE A 40 12.34 5.32 36.24
C ILE A 40 11.46 6.48 35.78
N THR A 41 12.09 7.59 35.41
CA THR A 41 11.43 8.75 34.83
C THR A 41 12.27 9.28 33.66
N ALA A 42 11.62 9.87 32.66
CA ALA A 42 12.27 10.45 31.49
C ALA A 42 11.41 11.58 30.89
N PRO A 43 11.98 12.50 30.09
CA PRO A 43 11.21 13.53 29.39
C PRO A 43 10.21 12.95 28.37
N THR A 44 10.55 11.80 27.77
CA THR A 44 9.72 11.00 26.87
C THR A 44 10.03 9.52 27.11
N LEU A 45 9.07 8.63 26.81
CA LEU A 45 9.27 7.18 26.76
C LEU A 45 9.44 6.64 25.32
N SER A 46 9.66 7.54 24.37
CA SER A 46 9.92 7.22 22.95
C SER A 46 11.11 8.03 22.44
N ILE A 47 11.92 7.42 21.58
CA ILE A 47 13.16 7.97 21.02
C ILE A 47 13.35 7.51 19.57
N PHE A 48 14.01 8.31 18.74
CA PHE A 48 14.46 7.89 17.42
C PHE A 48 15.70 7.00 17.48
N SER A 49 15.78 6.02 16.58
CA SER A 49 16.96 5.17 16.36
C SER A 49 18.24 5.99 16.14
N GLY A 50 19.34 5.58 16.77
CA GLY A 50 20.60 6.35 16.81
C GLY A 50 20.60 7.56 17.75
N GLY A 51 19.48 7.87 18.42
CA GLY A 51 19.40 8.92 19.44
C GLY A 51 19.91 8.50 20.81
N THR A 52 19.99 9.46 21.73
CA THR A 52 20.23 9.23 23.16
C THR A 52 19.12 9.83 24.04
N LEU A 53 18.74 9.12 25.10
CA LEU A 53 17.72 9.53 26.07
C LEU A 53 18.28 9.40 27.48
N GLN A 54 18.15 10.46 28.28
CA GLN A 54 18.53 10.44 29.69
C GLN A 54 17.36 9.93 30.53
N LEU A 55 17.57 8.83 31.23
CA LEU A 55 16.65 8.29 32.23
C LEU A 55 17.12 8.73 33.63
N SER A 56 16.16 8.93 34.54
CA SER A 56 16.42 9.23 35.95
C SER A 56 15.77 8.18 36.85
N ALA A 57 16.53 7.70 37.85
CA ALA A 57 16.04 6.76 38.86
C ALA A 57 15.66 7.52 40.14
N ILE A 58 14.37 7.58 40.43
CA ILE A 58 13.84 8.26 41.62
C ILE A 58 13.44 7.22 42.66
N VAL A 59 14.09 7.26 43.82
CA VAL A 59 13.79 6.39 44.96
C VAL A 59 12.91 7.13 45.96
N SER A 60 11.95 6.43 46.57
CA SER A 60 11.20 6.91 47.73
C SER A 60 11.66 6.18 48.98
N PHE A 61 11.75 6.90 50.10
CA PHE A 61 12.20 6.39 51.39
C PHE A 61 11.05 6.29 52.40
N ALA A 62 11.21 5.44 53.42
CA ALA A 62 10.21 5.21 54.46
C ALA A 62 9.89 6.46 55.32
N ASP A 63 10.74 7.49 55.27
CA ASP A 63 10.52 8.80 55.91
C ASP A 63 9.64 9.74 55.07
N GLY A 64 9.17 9.30 53.91
CA GLY A 64 8.36 10.08 52.97
C GLY A 64 9.18 11.00 52.05
N THR A 65 10.51 11.00 52.15
CA THR A 65 11.37 11.76 51.24
C THR A 65 11.66 10.97 49.96
N THR A 66 12.02 11.69 48.89
CA THR A 66 12.53 11.11 47.65
C THR A 66 14.01 11.48 47.44
N GLY A 67 14.67 10.79 46.52
CA GLY A 67 16.01 11.13 46.05
C GLY A 67 16.21 10.70 44.61
N ASP A 68 17.03 11.44 43.87
CA ASP A 68 17.61 10.98 42.61
C ASP A 68 18.81 10.09 42.94
N VAL A 69 18.81 8.87 42.42
CA VAL A 69 19.87 7.86 42.59
C VAL A 69 20.39 7.36 41.23
N THR A 70 20.25 8.17 40.19
CA THR A 70 20.54 7.81 38.80
C THR A 70 21.98 7.33 38.60
N ALA A 71 22.96 7.99 39.24
CA ALA A 71 24.38 7.62 39.14
C ALA A 71 24.77 6.46 40.08
N GLU A 72 24.02 6.26 41.15
CA GLU A 72 24.27 5.26 42.18
C GLU A 72 23.62 3.90 41.87
N ALA A 73 22.52 3.89 41.12
CA ALA A 73 21.78 2.69 40.77
C ALA A 73 22.46 1.85 39.68
N ASN A 74 22.13 0.57 39.65
CA ASN A 74 22.60 -0.36 38.62
C ASN A 74 21.55 -0.41 37.50
N TRP A 75 21.97 -0.04 36.29
CA TRP A 75 21.12 -0.05 35.10
C TRP A 75 21.38 -1.30 34.27
N SER A 76 20.31 -1.89 33.72
CA SER A 76 20.38 -3.05 32.85
C SER A 76 19.21 -3.04 31.85
N ILE A 77 19.32 -3.85 30.81
CA ILE A 77 18.25 -4.06 29.83
C ILE A 77 17.82 -5.52 29.90
N LEU A 78 16.51 -5.78 29.85
CA LEU A 78 16.02 -7.13 29.55
C LEU A 78 16.32 -7.43 28.06
N PRO A 79 16.49 -8.70 27.66
CA PRO A 79 17.01 -9.03 26.32
C PRO A 79 16.17 -8.45 25.18
N GLY A 80 16.74 -7.44 24.51
CA GLY A 80 16.25 -6.76 23.32
C GLY A 80 17.41 -6.36 22.40
N HIS A 81 17.10 -5.67 21.29
CA HIS A 81 18.04 -5.39 20.19
C HIS A 81 17.99 -3.93 19.69
N ALA A 82 17.08 -3.10 20.22
CA ALA A 82 16.83 -1.74 19.76
C ALA A 82 17.58 -0.65 20.55
N GLY A 83 18.22 -0.98 21.67
CA GLY A 83 19.09 -0.03 22.37
C GLY A 83 19.99 -0.66 23.43
N THR A 84 20.66 0.19 24.19
CA THR A 84 21.51 -0.18 25.33
C THR A 84 21.43 0.93 26.36
N VAL A 85 21.24 0.56 27.63
CA VAL A 85 21.37 1.49 28.77
C VAL A 85 22.78 1.39 29.36
N TYR A 86 23.42 2.53 29.54
CA TYR A 86 24.73 2.66 30.17
C TYR A 86 24.60 3.10 31.64
N GLU A 87 25.73 3.23 32.33
CA GLU A 87 25.80 3.83 33.66
C GLU A 87 25.16 5.23 33.68
N ALA A 88 24.67 5.64 34.85
CA ALA A 88 23.95 6.90 35.04
C ALA A 88 22.73 7.08 34.11
N GLY A 89 22.04 6.00 33.73
CA GLY A 89 20.73 6.06 33.06
C GLY A 89 20.75 6.55 31.60
N LEU A 90 21.92 6.62 30.96
CA LEU A 90 22.00 7.02 29.56
C LEU A 90 21.57 5.87 28.65
N PHE A 91 20.37 5.96 28.07
CA PHE A 91 19.90 5.05 27.03
C PHE A 91 20.37 5.54 25.66
N VAL A 92 20.92 4.63 24.85
CA VAL A 92 21.33 4.88 23.46
C VAL A 92 20.58 3.91 22.56
N ALA A 93 19.83 4.44 21.60
CA ALA A 93 19.12 3.64 20.63
C ALA A 93 20.08 3.13 19.53
N THR A 94 19.99 1.85 19.20
CA THR A 94 20.79 1.24 18.13
C THR A 94 20.40 1.84 16.78
N ASN A 95 21.38 2.17 15.94
CA ASN A 95 21.12 2.68 14.59
C ASN A 95 20.28 1.68 13.79
N ASN A 96 19.24 2.17 13.12
CA ASN A 96 18.31 1.41 12.27
C ASN A 96 17.52 0.28 12.97
N SER A 97 17.61 0.13 14.30
CA SER A 97 16.72 -0.76 15.04
C SER A 97 15.43 -0.04 15.47
N THR A 98 14.36 -0.80 15.65
CA THR A 98 13.08 -0.35 16.21
C THR A 98 12.52 -1.39 17.17
N GLY A 99 11.63 -0.97 18.07
CA GLY A 99 10.93 -1.84 19.01
C GLY A 99 10.88 -1.27 20.42
N VAL A 100 10.24 -2.01 21.34
CA VAL A 100 10.14 -1.62 22.75
C VAL A 100 11.22 -2.31 23.55
N GLU A 101 12.09 -1.53 24.18
CA GLU A 101 13.10 -2.01 25.12
C GLU A 101 12.59 -1.90 26.55
N THR A 102 12.80 -2.94 27.36
CA THR A 102 12.50 -2.86 28.80
C THR A 102 13.78 -2.58 29.58
N VAL A 103 13.94 -1.32 29.98
CA VAL A 103 15.02 -0.89 30.87
C VAL A 103 14.68 -1.26 32.30
N ARG A 104 15.68 -1.77 33.03
CA ARG A 104 15.59 -2.14 34.44
C ARG A 104 16.61 -1.34 35.24
N VAL A 105 16.20 -0.86 36.39
CA VAL A 105 17.08 -0.22 37.38
C VAL A 105 16.94 -0.90 38.74
N ASP A 106 18.07 -1.11 39.41
CA ASP A 106 18.17 -1.72 40.73
C ASP A 106 18.94 -0.81 41.69
N TYR A 107 18.36 -0.50 42.85
CA TYR A 107 18.99 0.30 43.90
C TYR A 107 18.61 -0.22 45.30
N GLN A 108 19.61 -0.64 46.08
CA GLN A 108 19.46 -1.07 47.48
C GLN A 108 18.31 -2.07 47.72
N GLY A 109 18.14 -3.04 46.82
CA GLY A 109 17.11 -4.09 46.91
C GLY A 109 15.73 -3.69 46.36
N GLN A 110 15.55 -2.43 45.94
CA GLN A 110 14.40 -2.00 45.14
C GLN A 110 14.71 -2.13 43.65
N THR A 111 13.68 -2.48 42.87
CA THR A 111 13.74 -2.64 41.41
C THR A 111 12.64 -1.77 40.77
N ALA A 112 12.96 -1.14 39.65
CA ALA A 112 11.95 -0.62 38.72
C ALA A 112 12.25 -1.06 37.29
N THR A 113 11.21 -1.09 36.46
CA THR A 113 11.30 -1.34 35.01
C THR A 113 10.47 -0.33 34.26
N GLU A 114 10.93 0.07 33.08
CA GLU A 114 10.22 1.00 32.21
C GLU A 114 10.40 0.60 30.74
N GLN A 115 9.40 0.90 29.92
CA GLN A 115 9.41 0.60 28.49
C GLN A 115 9.79 1.83 27.69
N ILE A 116 10.87 1.70 26.90
CA ILE A 116 11.37 2.75 26.00
C ILE A 116 11.12 2.28 24.56
N GLU A 117 10.29 3.01 23.84
CA GLU A 117 10.03 2.76 22.43
C GLU A 117 11.11 3.39 21.54
N VAL A 118 11.68 2.60 20.64
CA VAL A 118 12.62 3.06 19.62
C VAL A 118 11.94 3.06 18.26
N THR A 119 11.81 4.24 17.66
CA THR A 119 11.12 4.47 16.38
C THR A 119 12.07 4.98 15.29
N LYS A 120 11.68 4.87 14.01
CA LYS A 120 12.43 5.51 12.92
C LYS A 120 12.07 6.99 12.81
N ARG A 121 13.06 7.83 12.51
CA ARG A 121 12.83 9.27 12.22
C ARG A 121 12.43 9.48 10.77
N ALA A 122 11.25 10.06 10.53
CA ALA A 122 10.81 10.45 9.21
C ALA A 122 11.64 11.63 8.66
N ARG A 123 11.86 11.64 7.35
CA ARG A 123 12.51 12.72 6.58
C ARG A 123 11.56 13.42 5.61
N SER A 124 10.55 12.71 5.10
CA SER A 124 9.45 13.29 4.32
C SER A 124 8.13 12.58 4.65
N LEU A 125 7.03 13.26 4.35
CA LEU A 125 5.66 12.78 4.52
C LEU A 125 4.86 13.18 3.28
N ALA A 126 4.27 12.19 2.61
CA ALA A 126 3.34 12.40 1.51
C ALA A 126 1.93 11.98 1.95
N VAL A 127 0.91 12.62 1.40
CA VAL A 127 -0.49 12.18 1.50
C VAL A 127 -1.06 11.97 0.11
N TRP A 128 -2.01 11.05 0.00
CA TRP A 128 -2.76 10.74 -1.21
C TRP A 128 -4.27 10.72 -0.92
N PRO A 129 -5.12 11.18 -1.85
CA PRO A 129 -4.79 11.98 -3.03
C PRO A 129 -4.10 13.32 -2.68
N VAL A 130 -3.32 13.90 -3.60
CA VAL A 130 -2.74 15.27 -3.43
C VAL A 130 -3.77 16.35 -3.76
N THR A 131 -4.62 16.04 -4.73
CA THR A 131 -5.72 16.84 -5.26
C THR A 131 -6.79 15.84 -5.69
N THR A 132 -8.04 16.05 -5.31
CA THR A 132 -9.15 15.18 -5.71
C THR A 132 -10.47 15.95 -5.77
N THR A 133 -11.42 15.42 -6.53
CA THR A 133 -12.80 15.91 -6.57
C THR A 133 -13.72 14.76 -6.18
N ILE A 134 -14.69 15.00 -5.28
CA ILE A 134 -15.69 14.01 -4.89
C ILE A 134 -17.12 14.57 -5.01
N GLU A 135 -18.08 13.68 -5.22
CA GLU A 135 -19.51 14.02 -5.24
C GLU A 135 -20.04 14.25 -3.81
N SER A 136 -21.06 15.11 -3.68
CA SER A 136 -21.66 15.50 -2.40
C SER A 136 -22.36 14.33 -1.72
N GLY A 137 -21.93 14.01 -0.50
CA GLY A 137 -22.35 12.80 0.23
C GLY A 137 -21.43 11.59 -0.02
N GLY A 138 -20.49 11.69 -0.98
CA GLY A 138 -19.45 10.69 -1.19
C GLY A 138 -18.35 10.74 -0.13
N ASN A 139 -17.53 9.69 -0.12
CA ASN A 139 -16.37 9.52 0.75
C ASN A 139 -15.12 9.15 -0.05
N ILE A 140 -13.93 9.43 0.51
CA ILE A 140 -12.65 9.03 -0.06
C ILE A 140 -11.63 8.78 1.06
N GLN A 141 -10.85 7.72 0.90
CA GLN A 141 -9.79 7.35 1.83
C GLN A 141 -8.55 8.22 1.59
N PHE A 142 -8.02 8.87 2.64
CA PHE A 142 -6.70 9.46 2.60
C PHE A 142 -5.66 8.50 3.16
N GLU A 143 -4.52 8.42 2.48
CA GLU A 143 -3.39 7.61 2.90
C GLU A 143 -2.16 8.48 3.10
N ALA A 144 -1.25 8.05 3.98
CA ALA A 144 -0.02 8.75 4.26
C ALA A 144 1.18 7.82 4.28
N ILE A 145 2.27 8.25 3.66
CA ILE A 145 3.54 7.51 3.59
C ILE A 145 4.65 8.39 4.11
N ALA A 146 5.40 7.85 5.07
CA ALA A 146 6.63 8.46 5.54
C ALA A 146 7.83 7.78 4.87
N GLU A 147 8.79 8.59 4.42
CA GLU A 147 10.14 8.13 4.12
C GLU A 147 11.02 8.41 5.35
N PHE A 148 11.89 7.49 5.72
CA PHE A 148 12.72 7.56 6.90
C PHE A 148 14.19 7.87 6.57
N GLN A 149 14.98 8.23 7.59
CA GLN A 149 16.40 8.58 7.42
C GLN A 149 17.25 7.44 6.80
N ASP A 150 16.87 6.18 7.02
CA ASP A 150 17.49 4.99 6.41
C ASP A 150 17.04 4.72 4.96
N ALA A 151 16.28 5.64 4.36
CA ALA A 151 15.63 5.53 3.05
C ALA A 151 14.60 4.37 2.94
N SER A 152 14.18 3.76 4.06
CA SER A 152 12.97 2.96 4.08
C SER A 152 11.72 3.84 3.96
N GLN A 153 10.62 3.26 3.51
CA GLN A 153 9.31 3.89 3.48
C GLN A 153 8.32 2.99 4.23
N ALA A 154 7.31 3.59 4.86
CA ALA A 154 6.17 2.87 5.42
C ALA A 154 4.92 3.74 5.35
N TYR A 155 3.76 3.07 5.32
CA TYR A 155 2.51 3.73 5.66
C TYR A 155 2.53 4.20 7.09
N VAL A 156 1.90 5.34 7.28
CA VAL A 156 1.71 5.99 8.57
C VAL A 156 0.28 6.55 8.68
N THR A 157 -0.66 6.01 7.90
CA THR A 157 -2.04 6.50 7.78
C THR A 157 -2.77 6.52 9.12
N GLU A 158 -2.61 5.47 9.93
CA GLU A 158 -3.23 5.34 11.26
C GLU A 158 -2.48 6.14 12.34
N GLU A 159 -1.18 6.38 12.13
CA GLU A 159 -0.33 7.20 13.00
C GLU A 159 -0.36 8.70 12.66
N VAL A 160 -1.01 9.08 11.56
CA VAL A 160 -1.16 10.47 11.13
C VAL A 160 -2.29 11.14 11.87
N ILE A 161 -1.99 12.31 12.43
CA ILE A 161 -3.01 13.21 12.97
C ILE A 161 -3.62 13.97 11.79
N TRP A 162 -4.75 13.45 11.31
CA TRP A 162 -5.57 14.07 10.27
C TRP A 162 -6.34 15.28 10.81
N SER A 163 -6.48 16.30 9.97
CA SER A 163 -7.24 17.51 10.29
C SER A 163 -7.75 18.19 9.02
N LEU A 164 -8.94 18.80 9.09
CA LEU A 164 -9.49 19.63 8.03
C LEU A 164 -9.28 21.12 8.34
N THR A 165 -9.23 21.93 7.30
CA THR A 165 -9.08 23.39 7.42
C THR A 165 -10.45 24.07 7.54
N SER A 166 -11.37 23.41 8.28
CA SER A 166 -12.72 23.82 8.68
C SER A 166 -13.61 24.48 7.61
N GLY A 167 -14.52 23.68 7.03
CA GLY A 167 -15.47 24.19 6.01
C GLY A 167 -16.93 23.73 6.12
N VAL A 168 -17.36 22.95 7.12
CA VAL A 168 -18.73 22.39 7.27
C VAL A 168 -19.21 21.49 6.11
N ILE A 169 -18.39 21.25 5.08
CA ILE A 169 -18.75 20.39 3.93
C ILE A 169 -18.36 18.92 4.12
N ALA A 170 -17.54 18.60 5.13
CA ALA A 170 -16.99 17.26 5.34
C ALA A 170 -16.49 17.02 6.77
N SER A 171 -16.11 15.76 7.02
CA SER A 171 -15.36 15.29 8.18
C SER A 171 -14.21 14.38 7.72
N ILE A 172 -13.18 14.22 8.55
CA ILE A 172 -12.14 13.19 8.40
C ILE A 172 -11.93 12.52 9.76
N ASP A 173 -11.77 11.20 9.78
CA ASP A 173 -11.48 10.43 11.00
C ASP A 173 -9.98 10.09 11.14
N SER A 174 -9.63 9.38 12.22
CA SER A 174 -8.24 9.01 12.53
C SER A 174 -7.63 8.03 11.54
N SER A 175 -8.45 7.21 10.86
CA SER A 175 -8.02 6.34 9.76
C SER A 175 -7.81 7.12 8.45
N GLY A 176 -8.09 8.42 8.40
CA GLY A 176 -7.96 9.24 7.18
C GLY A 176 -9.19 9.20 6.26
N LEU A 177 -10.30 8.57 6.65
CA LEU A 177 -11.48 8.48 5.81
C LEU A 177 -12.24 9.81 5.78
N PHE A 178 -12.15 10.52 4.67
CA PHE A 178 -12.87 11.77 4.42
C PHE A 178 -14.30 11.46 3.98
N ARG A 179 -15.30 12.04 4.65
CA ARG A 179 -16.71 11.92 4.30
C ARG A 179 -17.29 13.31 4.07
N SER A 180 -17.76 13.59 2.85
CA SER A 180 -18.52 14.82 2.58
C SER A 180 -19.94 14.73 3.12
N ILE A 181 -20.56 15.87 3.39
CA ILE A 181 -21.94 15.96 3.85
C ILE A 181 -22.84 16.19 2.64
N GLN A 182 -23.86 15.34 2.48
CA GLN A 182 -24.79 15.41 1.36
C GLN A 182 -25.46 16.78 1.26
N GLY A 183 -25.47 17.35 0.04
CA GLY A 183 -26.01 18.68 -0.24
C GLY A 183 -25.02 19.83 -0.02
N PHE A 184 -23.79 19.57 0.44
CA PHE A 184 -22.74 20.57 0.56
C PHE A 184 -21.71 20.45 -0.57
N THR A 185 -21.21 21.58 -1.04
CA THR A 185 -20.18 21.70 -2.08
C THR A 185 -19.19 22.78 -1.71
N GLY A 186 -17.97 22.72 -2.25
CA GLY A 186 -16.90 23.66 -1.93
C GLY A 186 -15.53 23.00 -1.91
N ARG A 187 -14.52 23.68 -1.35
CA ARG A 187 -13.17 23.15 -1.23
C ARG A 187 -12.78 23.05 0.24
N ASP A 188 -12.16 21.93 0.62
CA ASP A 188 -11.49 21.77 1.92
C ASP A 188 -10.00 21.41 1.69
N THR A 189 -9.20 21.57 2.74
CA THR A 189 -7.78 21.20 2.77
C THR A 189 -7.54 20.19 3.88
N VAL A 190 -7.30 18.94 3.48
CA VAL A 190 -6.86 17.86 4.36
C VAL A 190 -5.40 18.11 4.73
N THR A 191 -5.10 18.15 6.02
CA THR A 191 -3.76 18.30 6.56
C THR A 191 -3.40 17.07 7.38
N GLY A 192 -2.41 16.30 6.90
CA GLY A 192 -1.84 15.17 7.61
C GLY A 192 -0.55 15.55 8.35
N LYS A 193 -0.41 15.15 9.61
CA LYS A 193 0.78 15.37 10.43
C LYS A 193 1.33 14.05 10.98
N PHE A 194 2.62 13.82 10.77
CA PHE A 194 3.36 12.68 11.32
C PHE A 194 4.70 13.15 11.88
N GLN A 195 5.00 12.80 13.13
CA GLN A 195 6.17 13.30 13.85
C GLN A 195 6.25 14.84 13.78
N ALA A 196 7.35 15.41 13.26
CA ALA A 196 7.52 16.85 13.06
C ALA A 196 7.12 17.33 11.65
N LEU A 197 6.59 16.45 10.80
CA LEU A 197 6.26 16.71 9.40
C LEU A 197 4.78 17.05 9.25
N THR A 198 4.46 17.85 8.24
CA THR A 198 3.10 18.22 7.86
C THR A 198 3.03 18.28 6.35
N THR A 199 1.92 17.79 5.79
CA THR A 199 1.63 17.85 4.36
C THR A 199 0.14 18.09 4.16
N GLN A 200 -0.24 18.51 2.95
CA GLN A 200 -1.60 18.95 2.65
C GLN A 200 -2.10 18.38 1.32
N SER A 201 -3.41 18.16 1.26
CA SER A 201 -4.17 17.83 0.05
C SER A 201 -5.37 18.75 -0.10
N GLN A 202 -5.81 18.97 -1.35
CA GLN A 202 -7.02 19.73 -1.66
C GLN A 202 -8.15 18.78 -2.06
N VAL A 203 -9.32 18.93 -1.44
CA VAL A 203 -10.55 18.23 -1.83
C VAL A 203 -11.55 19.23 -2.37
N GLN A 204 -12.05 19.00 -3.59
CA GLN A 204 -13.17 19.73 -4.16
C GLN A 204 -14.43 18.85 -4.07
N VAL A 205 -15.41 19.27 -3.27
CA VAL A 205 -16.74 18.64 -3.24
C VAL A 205 -17.62 19.33 -4.28
N GLN A 206 -18.28 18.57 -5.14
CA GLN A 206 -19.21 19.04 -6.18
C GLN A 206 -20.58 18.39 -6.01
N GLU A 207 -21.64 19.02 -6.52
CA GLU A 207 -23.02 18.50 -6.37
C GLU A 207 -23.21 17.17 -7.12
N THR A 208 -22.63 17.10 -8.32
CA THR A 208 -22.49 15.89 -9.15
C THR A 208 -21.07 15.86 -9.70
N LEU A 209 -20.45 14.69 -9.74
CA LEU A 209 -19.31 14.46 -10.63
C LEU A 209 -19.83 14.13 -12.02
N GLU A 210 -19.27 14.73 -13.07
CA GLU A 210 -19.38 14.12 -14.40
C GLU A 210 -18.60 12.81 -14.36
N ASN A 211 -19.31 11.70 -14.28
CA ASN A 211 -18.75 10.37 -14.39
C ASN A 211 -18.79 9.94 -15.87
N PRO A 212 -17.65 9.94 -16.60
CA PRO A 212 -17.60 9.52 -18.00
C PRO A 212 -17.66 7.99 -18.17
N PHE A 213 -17.78 7.23 -17.08
CA PHE A 213 -17.87 5.78 -17.07
C PHE A 213 -19.32 5.34 -16.88
N GLU A 214 -19.80 4.45 -17.76
CA GLU A 214 -21.07 3.79 -17.53
C GLU A 214 -20.91 2.75 -16.40
N MET A 215 -21.53 3.01 -15.25
CA MET A 215 -21.45 2.15 -14.07
C MET A 215 -22.66 1.22 -13.93
N VAL A 216 -22.50 0.15 -13.16
CA VAL A 216 -23.59 -0.65 -12.60
C VAL A 216 -23.47 -0.64 -11.08
N THR A 217 -24.59 -0.67 -10.36
CA THR A 217 -24.59 -0.93 -8.92
C THR A 217 -24.63 -2.44 -8.67
N ILE A 218 -23.62 -2.95 -7.96
CA ILE A 218 -23.65 -4.29 -7.38
C ILE A 218 -24.25 -4.16 -5.96
N PRO A 219 -25.33 -4.89 -5.64
CA PRO A 219 -25.96 -4.80 -4.33
C PRO A 219 -25.08 -5.43 -3.25
N ALA A 220 -25.18 -4.90 -2.03
CA ALA A 220 -24.53 -5.48 -0.86
C ALA A 220 -25.01 -6.92 -0.61
N GLY A 221 -24.10 -7.83 -0.27
CA GLY A 221 -24.45 -9.24 -0.04
C GLY A 221 -23.25 -10.16 0.13
N SER A 222 -23.54 -11.39 0.56
CA SER A 222 -22.56 -12.47 0.64
C SER A 222 -22.52 -13.30 -0.65
N PHE A 223 -21.32 -13.69 -1.07
CA PHE A 223 -21.07 -14.62 -2.16
C PHE A 223 -19.97 -15.63 -1.75
N ILE A 224 -19.75 -16.68 -2.55
CA ILE A 224 -18.64 -17.62 -2.31
C ILE A 224 -17.46 -17.22 -3.18
N MET A 225 -16.38 -16.76 -2.53
CA MET A 225 -15.12 -16.37 -3.14
C MET A 225 -14.18 -17.58 -3.26
N GLY A 226 -13.52 -17.73 -4.41
CA GLY A 226 -12.67 -18.88 -4.72
C GLY A 226 -13.40 -20.14 -5.19
N ASP A 227 -12.65 -21.24 -5.31
CA ASP A 227 -13.16 -22.51 -5.83
C ASP A 227 -12.35 -23.71 -5.28
N ASP A 228 -12.99 -24.56 -4.47
CA ASP A 228 -12.37 -25.78 -3.94
C ASP A 228 -12.14 -26.87 -5.00
N SER A 229 -12.81 -26.80 -6.16
CA SER A 229 -12.65 -27.73 -7.28
C SER A 229 -11.48 -27.38 -8.21
N SER A 230 -11.03 -26.12 -8.14
CA SER A 230 -9.91 -25.54 -8.89
C SER A 230 -8.65 -26.40 -8.92
N GLN A 231 -7.88 -26.32 -10.01
CA GLN A 231 -6.55 -26.94 -10.07
C GLN A 231 -5.45 -26.09 -9.38
N TRP A 232 -5.74 -24.81 -9.10
CA TRP A 232 -4.78 -23.88 -8.51
C TRP A 232 -4.98 -23.78 -6.99
N ALA A 233 -3.88 -23.75 -6.24
CA ALA A 233 -3.93 -23.74 -4.77
C ALA A 233 -4.28 -22.36 -4.20
N ASN A 234 -3.95 -21.28 -4.93
CA ASN A 234 -4.17 -19.89 -4.53
C ASN A 234 -5.62 -19.41 -4.64
N GLU A 235 -6.50 -20.22 -5.23
CA GLU A 235 -7.95 -20.00 -5.35
C GLU A 235 -8.73 -20.67 -4.20
N LYS A 236 -8.01 -21.22 -3.22
CA LYS A 236 -8.55 -22.04 -2.13
C LYS A 236 -8.18 -21.50 -0.76
N PRO A 237 -8.99 -21.74 0.28
CA PRO A 237 -10.30 -22.39 0.23
C PRO A 237 -11.37 -21.51 -0.42
N ALA A 238 -12.43 -22.13 -0.95
CA ALA A 238 -13.67 -21.42 -1.21
C ALA A 238 -14.27 -20.95 0.13
N HIS A 239 -14.61 -19.67 0.25
CA HIS A 239 -15.05 -19.06 1.50
C HIS A 239 -16.15 -18.01 1.30
N GLU A 240 -16.99 -17.81 2.31
CA GLU A 240 -18.05 -16.78 2.25
C GLU A 240 -17.44 -15.39 2.49
N VAL A 241 -17.73 -14.46 1.58
CA VAL A 241 -17.32 -13.06 1.67
C VAL A 241 -18.54 -12.17 1.46
N TYR A 242 -18.75 -11.24 2.38
CA TYR A 242 -19.69 -10.13 2.24
C TYR A 242 -18.98 -8.91 1.64
N THR A 243 -19.59 -8.31 0.62
CA THR A 243 -19.24 -6.95 0.15
C THR A 243 -20.39 -6.00 0.41
N ASP A 244 -20.08 -4.77 0.81
CA ASP A 244 -21.04 -3.65 0.77
C ASP A 244 -21.52 -3.37 -0.67
N ALA A 245 -22.48 -2.45 -0.82
CA ALA A 245 -22.93 -2.02 -2.13
C ALA A 245 -21.89 -1.09 -2.76
N PHE A 246 -21.51 -1.37 -4.00
CA PHE A 246 -20.55 -0.57 -4.76
C PHE A 246 -21.02 -0.40 -6.20
N GLU A 247 -20.42 0.54 -6.90
CA GLU A 247 -20.55 0.67 -8.34
C GLU A 247 -19.26 0.23 -9.04
N ILE A 248 -19.38 -0.40 -10.20
CA ILE A 248 -18.26 -0.81 -11.05
C ILE A 248 -18.58 -0.54 -12.52
N SER A 249 -17.58 -0.17 -13.33
CA SER A 249 -17.82 0.17 -14.74
C SER A 249 -18.21 -1.05 -15.57
N LYS A 250 -19.12 -0.83 -16.53
CA LYS A 250 -19.66 -1.87 -17.42
C LYS A 250 -18.58 -2.61 -18.23
N HIS A 251 -17.44 -1.98 -18.46
CA HIS A 251 -16.29 -2.51 -19.20
C HIS A 251 -14.99 -1.91 -18.64
N GLU A 252 -13.88 -2.37 -19.18
CA GLU A 252 -12.53 -1.85 -18.99
C GLU A 252 -12.43 -0.37 -19.42
N VAL A 253 -11.51 0.37 -18.82
CA VAL A 253 -11.20 1.75 -19.23
C VAL A 253 -10.65 1.77 -20.65
N THR A 254 -11.19 2.63 -21.50
CA THR A 254 -10.78 2.69 -22.91
C THR A 254 -9.52 3.55 -23.13
N ASN A 255 -8.87 3.36 -24.29
CA ASN A 255 -7.76 4.23 -24.70
C ASN A 255 -8.17 5.71 -24.81
N GLU A 256 -9.42 6.00 -25.23
CA GLU A 256 -9.95 7.36 -25.28
C GLU A 256 -10.07 8.00 -23.89
N GLN A 257 -10.67 7.27 -22.94
CA GLN A 257 -10.79 7.71 -21.54
C GLN A 257 -9.41 7.92 -20.89
N TYR A 258 -8.47 6.99 -21.10
CA TYR A 258 -7.12 7.10 -20.55
C TYR A 258 -6.29 8.21 -21.21
N ALA A 259 -6.45 8.46 -22.52
CA ALA A 259 -5.80 9.58 -23.20
C ALA A 259 -6.34 10.95 -22.73
N ALA A 260 -7.63 11.06 -22.41
CA ALA A 260 -8.19 12.27 -21.80
C ALA A 260 -7.52 12.57 -20.44
N TYR A 261 -7.50 11.59 -19.52
CA TYR A 261 -6.79 11.67 -18.25
C TYR A 261 -5.32 12.10 -18.41
N LEU A 262 -4.59 11.48 -19.35
CA LEU A 262 -3.17 11.79 -19.55
C LEU A 262 -2.95 13.25 -20.00
N ASN A 263 -3.86 13.83 -20.78
CA ASN A 263 -3.76 15.26 -21.14
C ASN A 263 -4.04 16.15 -19.91
N GLU A 264 -5.11 15.88 -19.16
CA GLU A 264 -5.46 16.69 -17.99
C GLU A 264 -4.42 16.59 -16.86
N ALA A 265 -3.89 15.39 -16.60
CA ALA A 265 -2.82 15.16 -15.65
C ALA A 265 -1.48 15.82 -16.07
N LEU A 266 -1.22 15.96 -17.38
CA LEU A 266 -0.06 16.68 -17.89
C LEU A 266 -0.22 18.19 -17.67
N ASP A 267 -1.38 18.75 -17.98
CA ASP A 267 -1.70 20.17 -17.76
C ASP A 267 -1.70 20.54 -16.26
N ALA A 268 -2.19 19.64 -15.40
CA ALA A 268 -2.09 19.75 -13.95
C ALA A 268 -0.64 19.58 -13.41
N GLY A 269 0.30 19.14 -14.25
CA GLY A 269 1.70 18.87 -13.89
C GLY A 269 1.86 17.68 -12.94
N GLU A 270 0.91 16.75 -12.92
CA GLU A 270 0.92 15.54 -12.10
C GLU A 270 1.75 14.41 -12.72
N ILE A 271 1.97 14.44 -14.04
CA ILE A 271 2.82 13.51 -14.77
C ILE A 271 3.89 14.24 -15.60
N TYR A 272 4.81 13.48 -16.18
CA TYR A 272 5.65 13.91 -17.30
C TYR A 272 5.92 12.76 -18.25
N VAL A 273 6.37 13.12 -19.46
CA VAL A 273 6.80 12.16 -20.48
C VAL A 273 8.29 12.33 -20.75
N GLU A 274 9.05 11.25 -20.64
CA GLU A 274 10.46 11.19 -21.02
C GLU A 274 10.74 9.88 -21.74
N SER A 275 11.42 9.93 -22.90
CA SER A 275 11.80 8.74 -23.69
C SER A 275 10.65 7.75 -24.00
N GLY A 276 9.41 8.24 -24.13
CA GLY A 276 8.23 7.41 -24.39
C GLY A 276 7.68 6.69 -23.15
N ILE A 277 8.07 7.13 -21.95
CA ILE A 277 7.58 6.65 -20.66
C ILE A 277 6.80 7.79 -19.99
N VAL A 278 5.60 7.49 -19.51
CA VAL A 278 4.82 8.39 -18.64
C VAL A 278 5.15 8.06 -17.19
N THR A 279 5.49 9.08 -16.40
CA THR A 279 5.91 8.93 -15.00
C THR A 279 5.21 9.95 -14.11
N GLY A 280 4.76 9.53 -12.92
CA GLY A 280 4.16 10.42 -11.92
C GLY A 280 5.15 11.46 -11.37
N ARG A 281 4.67 12.66 -11.06
CA ARG A 281 5.43 13.76 -10.41
C ARG A 281 5.03 14.03 -8.96
N LYS A 282 3.80 13.69 -8.60
CA LYS A 282 3.18 14.04 -7.31
C LYS A 282 2.60 12.81 -6.64
N GLY A 283 2.35 12.92 -5.35
CA GLY A 283 1.68 11.88 -4.58
C GLY A 283 2.58 10.69 -4.24
N PRO A 284 1.99 9.55 -3.88
CA PRO A 284 2.70 8.38 -3.39
C PRO A 284 3.34 7.61 -4.56
N PHE A 285 2.76 7.74 -5.76
CA PHE A 285 3.26 7.17 -7.01
C PHE A 285 4.24 8.10 -7.76
N ALA A 286 4.72 9.17 -7.12
CA ALA A 286 5.74 10.03 -7.73
C ALA A 286 6.98 9.21 -8.10
N TRP A 287 7.53 9.47 -9.28
CA TRP A 287 8.68 8.78 -9.88
C TRP A 287 8.44 7.31 -10.26
N LEU A 288 7.21 6.80 -10.10
CA LEU A 288 6.79 5.52 -10.67
C LEU A 288 6.33 5.72 -12.12
N THR A 289 6.71 4.80 -12.99
CA THR A 289 6.13 4.70 -14.33
C THR A 289 4.63 4.43 -14.23
N TYR A 290 3.83 5.04 -15.08
CA TYR A 290 2.39 4.78 -15.22
C TYR A 290 2.10 4.01 -16.51
N LEU A 291 2.65 4.46 -17.65
CA LEU A 291 2.36 3.93 -18.99
C LEU A 291 3.62 3.95 -19.85
N ARG A 292 3.80 2.95 -20.72
CA ARG A 292 4.83 2.97 -21.77
C ARG A 292 4.22 3.13 -23.16
N LEU A 293 4.51 4.27 -23.81
CA LEU A 293 4.02 4.63 -25.14
C LEU A 293 4.78 3.91 -26.27
N SER A 294 6.02 3.49 -26.01
CA SER A 294 6.82 2.75 -26.99
C SER A 294 6.38 1.29 -27.09
N GLY A 295 5.78 0.90 -28.23
CA GLY A 295 5.53 -0.51 -28.57
C GLY A 295 6.81 -1.34 -28.81
N SER A 296 6.65 -2.65 -28.91
CA SER A 296 7.75 -3.60 -29.18
C SER A 296 7.63 -4.21 -30.59
N PRO A 297 8.68 -4.86 -31.13
CA PRO A 297 8.56 -5.64 -32.37
C PRO A 297 7.60 -6.83 -32.28
N GLN A 298 7.25 -7.29 -31.07
CA GLN A 298 6.33 -8.40 -30.80
C GLN A 298 4.89 -7.92 -30.54
N PHE A 299 4.74 -6.68 -30.06
CA PHE A 299 3.45 -6.01 -29.83
C PHE A 299 3.57 -4.57 -30.38
N PRO A 300 3.40 -4.38 -31.71
CA PRO A 300 3.73 -3.12 -32.39
C PRO A 300 2.74 -1.99 -32.10
N ASP A 301 1.54 -2.31 -31.62
CA ASP A 301 0.46 -1.34 -31.55
C ASP A 301 0.66 -0.29 -30.46
N ARG A 302 0.72 0.96 -30.90
CA ARG A 302 0.63 2.15 -30.06
C ARG A 302 -0.82 2.60 -30.12
N TYR A 303 -1.61 2.26 -29.11
CA TYR A 303 -3.00 2.72 -29.04
C TYR A 303 -3.07 4.20 -28.64
N ILE A 304 -2.19 4.64 -27.75
CA ILE A 304 -2.00 6.04 -27.37
C ILE A 304 -0.61 6.52 -27.80
N GLU A 305 -0.55 7.66 -28.47
CA GLU A 305 0.66 8.32 -28.93
C GLU A 305 0.82 9.70 -28.27
N TYR A 306 2.05 10.09 -27.92
CA TYR A 306 2.37 11.44 -27.45
C TYR A 306 3.05 12.21 -28.58
N VAL A 307 2.37 13.22 -29.11
CA VAL A 307 2.74 13.89 -30.36
C VAL A 307 2.74 15.41 -30.19
N GLU A 308 3.62 16.09 -30.91
CA GLU A 308 3.60 17.56 -31.02
C GLU A 308 2.35 17.97 -31.82
N VAL A 309 1.48 18.77 -31.20
CA VAL A 309 0.20 19.21 -31.79
C VAL A 309 0.27 20.66 -32.29
N GLU A 310 1.07 21.49 -31.63
CA GLU A 310 1.48 22.82 -32.05
C GLU A 310 2.94 23.03 -31.62
N GLN A 311 3.62 24.08 -32.09
CA GLN A 311 5.05 24.27 -31.87
C GLN A 311 5.42 24.30 -30.38
N GLY A 312 6.08 23.24 -29.90
CA GLY A 312 6.44 23.05 -28.49
C GLY A 312 5.31 22.59 -27.56
N ILE A 313 4.10 22.34 -28.09
CA ILE A 313 2.94 21.83 -27.35
C ILE A 313 2.73 20.36 -27.75
N PHE A 314 2.74 19.47 -26.76
CA PHE A 314 2.55 18.04 -26.95
C PHE A 314 1.27 17.58 -26.27
N ALA A 315 0.58 16.62 -26.88
CA ALA A 315 -0.62 16.01 -26.31
C ALA A 315 -0.65 14.50 -26.58
N PHE A 316 -1.41 13.79 -25.75
CA PHE A 316 -1.75 12.39 -25.96
C PHE A 316 -2.93 12.30 -26.94
N ARG A 317 -2.81 11.42 -27.93
CA ARG A 317 -3.86 11.12 -28.91
C ARG A 317 -4.01 9.62 -29.07
N VAL A 318 -5.24 9.16 -29.25
CA VAL A 318 -5.50 7.75 -29.61
C VAL A 318 -5.24 7.56 -31.10
N LYS A 319 -4.68 6.41 -31.48
CA LYS A 319 -4.56 5.96 -32.86
C LYS A 319 -5.96 5.68 -33.42
N PRO A 320 -6.37 6.28 -34.56
CA PRO A 320 -7.71 6.12 -35.11
C PRO A 320 -8.15 4.65 -35.25
N GLY A 321 -9.32 4.33 -34.70
CA GLY A 321 -9.89 2.99 -34.66
C GLY A 321 -9.62 2.21 -33.37
N PHE A 322 -8.87 2.76 -32.41
CA PHE A 322 -8.55 2.13 -31.12
C PHE A 322 -9.16 2.84 -29.90
N GLU A 323 -10.00 3.86 -30.12
CA GLU A 323 -10.67 4.67 -29.10
C GLU A 323 -11.46 3.82 -28.10
N GLN A 324 -12.15 2.80 -28.60
CA GLN A 324 -13.05 1.91 -27.86
C GLN A 324 -12.40 0.54 -27.56
N TYR A 325 -11.08 0.45 -27.53
CA TYR A 325 -10.35 -0.72 -27.04
C TYR A 325 -9.90 -0.49 -25.59
N PRO A 326 -9.77 -1.54 -24.76
CA PRO A 326 -9.19 -1.42 -23.43
C PRO A 326 -7.79 -0.79 -23.47
N VAL A 327 -7.49 0.06 -22.48
CA VAL A 327 -6.11 0.54 -22.27
C VAL A 327 -5.28 -0.56 -21.61
N VAL A 328 -4.08 -0.80 -22.15
CA VAL A 328 -3.12 -1.81 -21.68
C VAL A 328 -1.68 -1.26 -21.71
N ARG A 329 -0.69 -1.99 -21.18
CA ARG A 329 0.73 -1.56 -21.01
C ARG A 329 0.94 -0.39 -20.04
N LEU A 330 -0.08 -0.09 -19.25
CA LEU A 330 0.12 0.55 -17.96
C LEU A 330 0.49 -0.51 -16.92
N ASN A 331 0.99 -0.05 -15.78
CA ASN A 331 1.05 -0.85 -14.57
C ASN A 331 -0.07 -0.45 -13.61
N TRP A 332 -0.15 -1.17 -12.50
CA TRP A 332 -1.11 -0.91 -11.43
C TRP A 332 -1.06 0.55 -10.92
N TYR A 333 0.12 1.17 -10.83
CA TYR A 333 0.25 2.58 -10.40
C TYR A 333 -0.39 3.56 -11.39
N GLY A 334 -0.30 3.31 -12.70
CA GLY A 334 -1.00 4.10 -13.71
C GLY A 334 -2.52 3.97 -13.60
N ALA A 335 -3.01 2.76 -13.36
CA ALA A 335 -4.44 2.49 -13.14
C ALA A 335 -4.96 3.15 -11.86
N ALA A 336 -4.26 3.00 -10.74
CA ALA A 336 -4.61 3.62 -9.46
C ALA A 336 -4.57 5.15 -9.51
N ALA A 337 -3.60 5.74 -10.23
CA ALA A 337 -3.54 7.18 -10.46
C ALA A 337 -4.71 7.69 -11.30
N PHE A 338 -5.09 6.99 -12.36
CA PHE A 338 -6.29 7.29 -13.16
C PHE A 338 -7.56 7.26 -12.31
N CYS A 339 -7.77 6.19 -11.53
CA CYS A 339 -8.94 6.09 -10.67
C CYS A 339 -9.04 7.27 -9.70
N SER A 340 -7.93 7.56 -9.00
CA SER A 340 -7.85 8.65 -8.02
C SER A 340 -8.11 10.03 -8.62
N PHE A 341 -7.67 10.27 -9.86
CA PHE A 341 -7.90 11.53 -10.59
C PHE A 341 -9.40 11.84 -10.74
N TYR A 342 -10.22 10.83 -11.05
CA TYR A 342 -11.67 10.96 -11.18
C TYR A 342 -12.45 10.77 -9.86
N GLY A 343 -11.77 10.65 -8.71
CA GLY A 343 -12.45 10.37 -7.43
C GLY A 343 -12.99 8.93 -7.32
N LEU A 344 -12.42 8.00 -8.07
CA LEU A 344 -12.74 6.58 -8.14
C LEU A 344 -11.61 5.74 -7.55
N ARG A 345 -11.80 4.41 -7.53
CA ARG A 345 -10.78 3.44 -7.10
C ARG A 345 -10.76 2.23 -8.03
N LEU A 346 -9.76 1.37 -7.88
CA LEU A 346 -9.86 0.00 -8.39
C LEU A 346 -10.88 -0.78 -7.54
N PRO A 347 -11.59 -1.78 -8.11
CA PRO A 347 -12.34 -2.75 -7.31
C PRO A 347 -11.36 -3.58 -6.47
N THR A 348 -11.80 -4.07 -5.31
CA THR A 348 -11.06 -5.14 -4.62
C THR A 348 -11.18 -6.46 -5.39
N GLU A 349 -10.32 -7.43 -5.10
CA GLU A 349 -10.41 -8.77 -5.67
C GLU A 349 -11.78 -9.41 -5.42
N ALA A 350 -12.35 -9.18 -4.24
CA ALA A 350 -13.64 -9.72 -3.83
C ALA A 350 -14.81 -9.01 -4.51
N GLU A 351 -14.76 -7.69 -4.64
CA GLU A 351 -15.75 -6.93 -5.41
C GLU A 351 -15.73 -7.35 -6.88
N TRP A 352 -14.54 -7.49 -7.46
CA TRP A 352 -14.37 -7.96 -8.83
C TRP A 352 -14.94 -9.37 -9.01
N GLU A 353 -14.67 -10.30 -8.08
CA GLU A 353 -15.19 -11.67 -8.17
C GLU A 353 -16.72 -11.72 -8.02
N ASN A 354 -17.28 -10.98 -7.06
CA ASN A 354 -18.74 -10.86 -6.87
C ASN A 354 -19.41 -10.33 -8.15
N ALA A 355 -18.87 -9.25 -8.70
CA ALA A 355 -19.31 -8.63 -9.93
C ALA A 355 -19.25 -9.61 -11.13
N CYS A 356 -18.12 -10.33 -11.27
CA CYS A 356 -17.90 -11.33 -12.33
C CYS A 356 -18.93 -12.48 -12.25
N ARG A 357 -19.19 -12.98 -11.03
CA ARG A 357 -20.13 -14.07 -10.74
C ARG A 357 -21.61 -13.74 -10.95
N GLY A 358 -21.95 -12.51 -11.35
CA GLY A 358 -23.28 -12.14 -11.87
C GLY A 358 -24.44 -12.35 -10.90
N GLY A 359 -24.19 -12.36 -9.58
CA GLY A 359 -25.19 -12.72 -8.56
C GLY A 359 -25.69 -14.17 -8.62
N GLN A 360 -25.03 -15.04 -9.39
CA GLN A 360 -25.46 -16.42 -9.68
C GLN A 360 -24.36 -17.47 -9.45
N GLN A 361 -23.21 -17.08 -8.88
CA GLN A 361 -22.01 -17.93 -8.72
C GLN A 361 -21.51 -18.51 -10.05
N LEU A 362 -21.52 -17.72 -11.13
CA LEU A 362 -21.05 -18.16 -12.44
C LEU A 362 -19.55 -18.59 -12.42
N GLU A 363 -19.19 -19.60 -13.21
CA GLU A 363 -17.80 -20.05 -13.40
C GLU A 363 -17.01 -19.06 -14.28
N TYR A 364 -17.66 -18.48 -15.29
CA TYR A 364 -17.13 -17.43 -16.16
C TYR A 364 -18.02 -16.18 -16.09
N GLY A 365 -17.44 -14.99 -16.25
CA GLY A 365 -18.15 -13.71 -16.25
C GLY A 365 -18.90 -13.40 -17.54
N THR A 366 -19.56 -14.40 -18.12
CA THR A 366 -20.30 -14.33 -19.38
C THR A 366 -21.82 -14.31 -19.13
N GLN A 367 -22.63 -14.20 -20.18
CA GLN A 367 -24.09 -14.14 -20.10
C GLN A 367 -24.74 -15.29 -19.31
N ASP A 368 -24.23 -16.52 -19.44
CA ASP A 368 -24.82 -17.73 -18.83
C ASP A 368 -23.84 -18.51 -17.94
N GLY A 369 -22.63 -17.99 -17.74
CA GLY A 369 -21.57 -18.63 -16.99
C GLY A 369 -20.83 -19.74 -17.73
N SER A 370 -21.06 -19.94 -19.03
CA SER A 370 -20.26 -20.80 -19.90
C SER A 370 -19.23 -19.99 -20.70
N ILE A 371 -18.19 -20.64 -21.23
CA ILE A 371 -17.18 -19.98 -22.06
C ILE A 371 -17.10 -20.58 -23.47
N SER A 372 -17.18 -19.70 -24.46
CA SER A 372 -16.98 -19.99 -25.88
C SER A 372 -16.54 -18.71 -26.59
N HIS A 373 -15.99 -18.84 -27.79
CA HIS A 373 -15.66 -17.71 -28.64
C HIS A 373 -16.91 -16.91 -29.15
N ASP A 374 -18.13 -17.29 -28.80
CA ASP A 374 -19.33 -16.45 -28.99
C ASP A 374 -19.63 -15.56 -27.77
N LEU A 375 -18.94 -15.78 -26.64
CA LEU A 375 -19.21 -15.19 -25.33
C LEU A 375 -18.01 -14.44 -24.72
N ALA A 376 -16.79 -14.68 -25.21
CA ALA A 376 -15.56 -14.07 -24.70
C ALA A 376 -14.43 -14.08 -25.76
N ASN A 377 -13.51 -13.13 -25.66
CA ASN A 377 -12.24 -13.11 -26.39
C ASN A 377 -11.14 -13.80 -25.58
N TYR A 378 -10.58 -14.91 -26.06
CA TYR A 378 -9.50 -15.65 -25.40
C TYR A 378 -8.64 -16.37 -26.44
N ALA A 379 -7.52 -16.98 -26.04
CA ALA A 379 -6.52 -17.55 -26.94
C ALA A 379 -7.09 -18.46 -28.04
N GLY A 380 -7.16 -17.92 -29.26
CA GLY A 380 -7.76 -18.54 -30.43
C GLY A 380 -8.53 -17.51 -31.25
N VAL A 381 -9.27 -17.98 -32.25
CA VAL A 381 -10.35 -17.23 -32.92
C VAL A 381 -11.41 -18.25 -33.37
N GLY A 382 -12.68 -17.83 -33.39
CA GLY A 382 -13.82 -18.66 -33.78
C GLY A 382 -15.14 -17.95 -33.45
N GLY A 383 -16.28 -18.49 -33.87
CA GLY A 383 -17.59 -17.91 -33.51
C GLY A 383 -17.68 -16.39 -33.81
N GLY A 384 -18.06 -15.61 -32.80
CA GLY A 384 -18.00 -14.14 -32.80
C GLY A 384 -16.63 -13.52 -32.50
N ASP A 385 -15.72 -14.26 -31.87
CA ASP A 385 -14.35 -13.85 -31.58
C ASP A 385 -13.44 -13.97 -32.82
N ILE A 386 -13.39 -12.87 -33.56
CA ILE A 386 -12.60 -12.73 -34.78
C ILE A 386 -11.29 -11.97 -34.56
N TYR A 387 -10.88 -11.76 -33.32
CA TYR A 387 -9.78 -10.86 -32.95
C TYR A 387 -8.51 -11.64 -32.63
N GLU A 388 -7.43 -11.44 -33.39
CA GLU A 388 -6.10 -12.02 -33.09
C GLU A 388 -5.40 -11.32 -31.89
N GLY A 389 -6.14 -10.55 -31.09
CA GLY A 389 -5.65 -9.57 -30.12
C GLY A 389 -6.79 -9.08 -29.22
N LEU A 390 -6.65 -7.89 -28.62
CA LEU A 390 -7.79 -7.23 -27.96
C LEU A 390 -8.98 -7.06 -28.92
N ALA A 391 -10.18 -7.14 -28.36
CA ALA A 391 -11.41 -6.72 -29.00
C ALA A 391 -11.78 -5.29 -28.54
N PRO A 392 -12.59 -4.54 -29.31
CA PRO A 392 -13.32 -3.40 -28.76
C PRO A 392 -14.16 -3.83 -27.56
N ILE A 393 -14.31 -2.94 -26.57
CA ILE A 393 -15.21 -3.16 -25.43
C ILE A 393 -16.62 -3.51 -25.92
N ARG A 394 -17.35 -4.34 -25.16
CA ARG A 394 -18.72 -4.77 -25.47
C ARG A 394 -18.86 -5.54 -26.79
N SER A 395 -17.79 -6.18 -27.26
CA SER A 395 -17.87 -7.08 -28.43
C SER A 395 -18.69 -8.34 -28.15
N PHE A 396 -18.80 -8.75 -26.88
CA PHE A 396 -19.51 -9.95 -26.43
C PHE A 396 -20.71 -9.61 -25.55
N PRO A 397 -21.68 -10.53 -25.35
CA PRO A 397 -22.81 -10.31 -24.45
C PRO A 397 -22.38 -10.10 -22.99
N PRO A 398 -23.04 -9.21 -22.23
CA PRO A 398 -22.70 -9.00 -20.83
C PRO A 398 -23.20 -10.14 -19.93
N ASN A 399 -22.60 -10.25 -18.74
CA ASN A 399 -23.10 -11.09 -17.66
C ASN A 399 -24.44 -10.58 -17.08
N PRO A 400 -25.11 -11.32 -16.19
CA PRO A 400 -26.39 -10.93 -15.60
C PRO A 400 -26.39 -9.63 -14.78
N SER A 401 -25.21 -9.09 -14.41
CA SER A 401 -25.04 -7.78 -13.76
C SER A 401 -24.84 -6.63 -14.76
N GLU A 402 -25.07 -6.86 -16.06
CA GLU A 402 -24.78 -5.94 -17.17
C GLU A 402 -23.29 -5.58 -17.36
N LEU A 403 -22.39 -6.44 -16.90
CA LEU A 403 -20.94 -6.28 -17.06
C LEU A 403 -20.43 -7.04 -18.28
N TYR A 404 -19.70 -6.34 -19.13
CA TYR A 404 -19.06 -6.85 -20.33
C TYR A 404 -17.63 -7.29 -20.03
N ASP A 405 -17.16 -8.26 -20.82
CA ASP A 405 -15.74 -8.63 -20.95
C ASP A 405 -15.05 -9.05 -19.63
N MET A 406 -15.83 -9.46 -18.60
CA MET A 406 -15.32 -9.94 -17.29
C MET A 406 -14.53 -11.26 -17.38
N SER A 407 -14.61 -11.97 -18.51
CA SER A 407 -13.81 -13.16 -18.83
C SER A 407 -13.18 -12.97 -20.21
N GLY A 408 -11.85 -12.99 -20.26
CA GLY A 408 -11.09 -12.78 -21.49
C GLY A 408 -10.76 -11.31 -21.76
N ASN A 409 -10.67 -10.96 -23.03
CA ASN A 409 -10.30 -9.63 -23.56
C ASN A 409 -9.02 -9.07 -22.91
N ALA A 410 -9.11 -8.14 -21.95
CA ALA A 410 -7.99 -7.66 -21.15
C ALA A 410 -8.07 -8.18 -19.72
N ALA A 411 -6.95 -8.64 -19.18
CA ALA A 411 -6.86 -8.93 -17.75
C ALA A 411 -6.94 -7.62 -16.96
N GLU A 412 -7.49 -7.65 -15.76
CA GLU A 412 -7.79 -6.42 -15.03
C GLU A 412 -7.04 -6.33 -13.71
N TYR A 413 -6.29 -5.24 -13.53
CA TYR A 413 -5.76 -4.89 -12.22
C TYR A 413 -6.89 -4.63 -11.22
N VAL A 414 -6.73 -5.18 -10.02
CA VAL A 414 -7.58 -4.91 -8.85
C VAL A 414 -6.75 -4.25 -7.74
N PHE A 415 -7.39 -3.75 -6.70
CA PHE A 415 -6.74 -3.05 -5.58
C PHE A 415 -5.70 -3.90 -4.84
N ASP A 416 -6.00 -5.19 -4.64
CA ASP A 416 -5.29 -6.08 -3.72
C ASP A 416 -3.88 -6.49 -4.21
N ILE A 417 -3.00 -6.79 -3.26
CA ILE A 417 -1.70 -7.43 -3.52
C ILE A 417 -1.92 -8.94 -3.63
N TYR A 418 -1.24 -9.61 -4.57
CA TYR A 418 -1.26 -11.06 -4.64
C TYR A 418 -0.50 -11.70 -3.47
N ASP A 419 -1.23 -12.47 -2.65
CA ASP A 419 -0.69 -13.53 -1.80
C ASP A 419 -1.45 -14.83 -2.09
N ALA A 420 -0.68 -15.88 -2.39
CA ALA A 420 -1.17 -17.21 -2.68
C ALA A 420 -1.91 -17.88 -1.50
N ASN A 421 -1.72 -17.39 -0.26
CA ASN A 421 -2.32 -17.94 0.95
C ASN A 421 -3.46 -17.06 1.50
N TYR A 422 -3.74 -15.90 0.93
CA TYR A 422 -4.63 -14.89 1.51
C TYR A 422 -6.02 -15.45 1.85
N TYR A 423 -6.60 -16.28 0.98
CA TYR A 423 -7.92 -16.88 1.18
C TYR A 423 -8.03 -17.72 2.47
N SER A 424 -6.91 -18.23 3.00
CA SER A 424 -6.89 -18.97 4.28
C SER A 424 -6.97 -18.08 5.54
N VAL A 425 -6.77 -16.77 5.38
CA VAL A 425 -6.77 -15.76 6.45
C VAL A 425 -7.67 -14.54 6.14
N SER A 426 -8.41 -14.60 5.03
CA SER A 426 -9.26 -13.53 4.52
C SER A 426 -10.39 -13.18 5.51
N PRO A 427 -10.63 -11.89 5.81
CA PRO A 427 -11.79 -11.47 6.58
C PRO A 427 -13.07 -11.64 5.75
N THR A 428 -14.16 -12.02 6.42
CA THR A 428 -15.46 -12.33 5.77
C THR A 428 -16.25 -11.09 5.32
N THR A 429 -15.71 -9.88 5.49
CA THR A 429 -16.42 -8.62 5.27
C THR A 429 -15.47 -7.60 4.67
N ASN A 430 -15.76 -7.15 3.46
CA ASN A 430 -14.97 -6.19 2.67
C ASN A 430 -13.45 -6.46 2.70
N PRO A 431 -12.97 -7.66 2.33
CA PRO A 431 -11.53 -7.92 2.25
C PRO A 431 -10.85 -7.02 1.19
N THR A 432 -9.65 -6.55 1.53
CA THR A 432 -8.83 -5.61 0.73
C THR A 432 -7.40 -6.12 0.51
N GLY A 433 -7.22 -7.43 0.52
CA GLY A 433 -5.92 -8.09 0.35
C GLY A 433 -5.04 -8.14 1.61
N PRO A 434 -3.82 -8.69 1.48
CA PRO A 434 -2.89 -8.88 2.58
C PRO A 434 -2.18 -7.57 2.98
N GLY A 435 -2.36 -7.14 4.22
CA GLY A 435 -1.65 -6.00 4.82
C GLY A 435 -2.49 -4.73 4.95
N PRO A 436 -1.89 -3.58 5.32
CA PRO A 436 -2.58 -2.30 5.29
C PRO A 436 -2.95 -1.92 3.85
N ALA A 437 -3.96 -1.05 3.71
CA ALA A 437 -4.41 -0.55 2.41
C ALA A 437 -3.25 -0.05 1.53
N MET A 438 -3.23 -0.51 0.27
CA MET A 438 -2.32 -0.17 -0.83
C MET A 438 -0.83 -0.60 -0.68
N PRO A 439 -0.16 -1.10 -1.75
CA PRO A 439 1.30 -1.26 -1.82
C PRO A 439 2.04 0.00 -2.32
N ILE A 440 2.41 0.93 -1.45
CA ILE A 440 3.15 2.13 -1.87
C ILE A 440 4.22 2.55 -0.85
N GLY A 441 5.34 1.86 -0.97
CA GLY A 441 6.62 2.54 -1.06
C GLY A 441 7.39 1.94 -2.23
N ARG A 442 8.68 2.22 -2.31
CA ARG A 442 9.62 1.24 -2.86
C ARG A 442 9.59 -0.01 -1.98
N ILE A 443 8.65 -0.92 -2.27
CA ILE A 443 8.99 -2.34 -2.31
C ILE A 443 9.27 -2.66 -3.78
N PRO A 444 10.55 -2.67 -4.20
CA PRO A 444 10.96 -3.53 -5.28
C PRO A 444 10.64 -4.97 -4.84
N GLY A 445 9.46 -5.48 -5.19
CA GLY A 445 9.01 -6.85 -4.87
C GLY A 445 7.52 -7.08 -4.62
N GLY A 446 6.65 -6.12 -4.98
CA GLY A 446 5.20 -6.36 -4.98
C GLY A 446 4.77 -7.31 -6.11
N LEU A 447 3.77 -8.14 -5.85
CA LEU A 447 3.08 -8.93 -6.86
C LEU A 447 1.71 -8.30 -7.13
N SER A 448 1.61 -7.47 -8.16
CA SER A 448 0.35 -6.81 -8.56
C SER A 448 -0.65 -7.84 -9.08
N LEU A 449 -1.82 -7.95 -8.42
CA LEU A 449 -2.86 -8.92 -8.76
C LEU A 449 -3.67 -8.48 -9.99
N TRP A 450 -4.05 -9.45 -10.82
CA TRP A 450 -5.01 -9.26 -11.91
C TRP A 450 -6.02 -10.41 -12.05
N ARG A 451 -7.14 -10.12 -12.71
CA ARG A 451 -8.31 -10.99 -12.84
C ARG A 451 -8.80 -11.11 -14.29
N GLY A 452 -9.77 -11.97 -14.55
CA GLY A 452 -10.51 -12.06 -15.83
C GLY A 452 -9.84 -12.85 -16.96
N GLY A 453 -8.51 -12.99 -16.97
CA GLY A 453 -7.81 -13.59 -18.11
C GLY A 453 -7.65 -12.61 -19.27
N SER A 454 -7.24 -13.07 -20.46
CA SER A 454 -7.07 -12.17 -21.61
C SER A 454 -7.09 -12.94 -22.93
N TRP A 455 -7.12 -12.21 -24.04
CA TRP A 455 -6.93 -12.71 -25.41
C TRP A 455 -5.68 -13.60 -25.59
N LEU A 456 -4.66 -13.47 -24.73
CA LEU A 456 -3.44 -14.31 -24.76
C LEU A 456 -3.61 -15.68 -24.10
N PHE A 457 -4.59 -15.86 -23.22
CA PHE A 457 -4.71 -17.04 -22.38
C PHE A 457 -5.89 -17.93 -22.78
N ASN A 458 -5.78 -19.22 -22.51
CA ASN A 458 -6.90 -20.14 -22.71
C ASN A 458 -7.95 -19.98 -21.57
N THR A 459 -9.07 -20.67 -21.73
CA THR A 459 -10.23 -20.58 -20.83
C THR A 459 -9.89 -20.79 -19.36
N GLN A 460 -8.88 -21.59 -19.02
CA GLN A 460 -8.46 -21.87 -17.64
C GLN A 460 -8.12 -20.58 -16.86
N PHE A 461 -7.53 -19.59 -17.53
CA PHE A 461 -7.12 -18.32 -16.90
C PHE A 461 -8.25 -17.28 -16.86
N SER A 462 -9.45 -17.63 -17.36
CA SER A 462 -10.56 -16.70 -17.59
C SER A 462 -11.76 -16.95 -16.67
N SER A 463 -11.67 -17.89 -15.73
CA SER A 463 -12.73 -18.15 -14.75
C SER A 463 -12.84 -17.01 -13.74
N SER A 464 -14.00 -16.86 -13.11
CA SER A 464 -14.26 -15.86 -12.07
C SER A 464 -13.32 -16.03 -10.88
N ALA A 465 -12.94 -17.27 -10.55
CA ALA A 465 -12.02 -17.59 -9.47
C ALA A 465 -10.55 -17.32 -9.82
N PHE A 466 -10.14 -17.28 -11.10
CA PHE A 466 -8.72 -17.30 -11.48
C PHE A 466 -7.93 -16.05 -11.04
N ARG A 467 -6.85 -16.26 -10.27
CA ARG A 467 -6.00 -15.19 -9.69
C ARG A 467 -4.63 -15.17 -10.37
N GLY A 468 -4.39 -14.17 -11.21
CA GLY A 468 -3.10 -13.95 -11.87
C GLY A 468 -2.29 -12.83 -11.19
N TYR A 469 -0.98 -12.78 -11.38
CA TYR A 469 -0.16 -11.68 -10.86
C TYR A 469 0.95 -11.25 -11.83
N ILE A 470 1.51 -10.07 -11.56
CA ILE A 470 2.68 -9.49 -12.23
C ILE A 470 3.74 -9.20 -11.17
N ASP A 471 5.00 -9.54 -11.44
CA ASP A 471 6.14 -9.17 -10.60
C ASP A 471 6.69 -7.80 -10.99
N ASP A 472 6.45 -6.81 -10.15
CA ASP A 472 6.86 -5.42 -10.38
C ASP A 472 8.39 -5.22 -10.27
N LEU A 473 9.17 -6.19 -9.77
CA LEU A 473 10.65 -6.18 -9.85
C LEU A 473 11.16 -6.47 -11.26
N ALA A 474 10.56 -7.46 -11.90
CA ALA A 474 10.95 -7.90 -13.23
C ALA A 474 10.51 -6.88 -14.28
N ASP A 475 9.46 -6.10 -14.00
CA ASP A 475 8.84 -5.16 -14.92
C ASP A 475 9.60 -3.83 -15.14
N THR A 476 10.89 -3.96 -15.42
CA THR A 476 11.64 -2.95 -16.19
C THR A 476 11.18 -2.88 -17.66
N ASN A 477 10.22 -3.72 -18.07
CA ASN A 477 9.89 -3.94 -19.46
C ASN A 477 8.39 -4.22 -19.68
N LEU A 478 7.57 -3.18 -19.45
CA LEU A 478 6.10 -3.08 -19.64
C LEU A 478 5.53 -3.58 -20.97
N LEU A 479 6.42 -3.99 -21.89
CA LEU A 479 6.12 -4.73 -23.10
C LEU A 479 5.57 -6.15 -22.81
N ILE A 480 5.84 -6.70 -21.62
CA ILE A 480 5.33 -8.02 -21.20
C ILE A 480 3.84 -7.92 -20.79
N ASN A 481 3.44 -6.83 -20.15
CA ASN A 481 2.10 -6.60 -19.61
C ASN A 481 1.12 -6.01 -20.64
N GLY A 482 1.30 -6.36 -21.93
CA GLY A 482 0.49 -5.89 -23.05
C GLY A 482 -0.95 -6.43 -23.12
N PHE A 483 -1.38 -7.13 -22.08
CA PHE A 483 -2.69 -7.76 -21.94
C PHE A 483 -3.42 -7.36 -20.66
N VAL A 484 -2.80 -6.56 -19.77
CA VAL A 484 -3.44 -6.10 -18.52
C VAL A 484 -3.86 -4.64 -18.67
N GLY A 485 -5.16 -4.42 -18.48
CA GLY A 485 -5.84 -3.16 -18.30
C GLY A 485 -6.46 -3.07 -16.91
N PHE A 486 -7.60 -2.39 -16.78
CA PHE A 486 -8.35 -2.27 -15.54
C PHE A 486 -9.76 -1.73 -15.80
N ARG A 487 -10.64 -1.86 -14.81
CA ARG A 487 -11.93 -1.16 -14.75
C ARG A 487 -12.06 -0.38 -13.45
N VAL A 488 -12.98 0.59 -13.38
CA VAL A 488 -13.13 1.49 -12.24
C VAL A 488 -14.26 1.07 -11.32
N ALA A 489 -14.13 1.36 -10.02
CA ALA A 489 -15.14 1.16 -9.00
C ALA A 489 -15.32 2.40 -8.11
N ARG A 490 -16.49 2.49 -7.46
CA ARG A 490 -16.86 3.54 -6.51
C ARG A 490 -17.63 2.94 -5.32
N SER A 491 -17.23 3.30 -4.11
CA SER A 491 -18.00 2.96 -2.90
C SER A 491 -19.27 3.82 -2.82
N LEU A 492 -20.38 3.23 -2.41
CA LEU A 492 -21.61 3.99 -2.14
C LEU A 492 -21.64 4.56 -0.71
N PRO A 493 -22.47 5.60 -0.43
CA PRO A 493 -22.57 6.25 0.88
C PRO A 493 -23.20 5.41 2.01
#